data_AF-A0A1B0BTN6-F1
#
_entry.id   AF-A0A1B0BTN6-F1
#
_cell.length_a   1.000
_cell.length_b   1.000
_cell.length_c   1.000
_cell.angle_alpha   90.00
_cell.angle_beta   90.00
_cell.angle_gamma   90.00
#
_symmetry.space_group_name_H-M   'P 1'
#
loop_
_entity.id
_entity.type
_entity.pdbx_description
1 polymer ?
#
loop_
_entity_poly.entity_id
_entity_poly.type
_entity_poly.pdbx_seq_one_letter_code
_entity_poly.pdbx_strand_id
1 'polypeptide(L)' 'MGTCSYILIGTEKGMKETCDSTCHGAGRALSRAKSRRNFDYKDVLERLEEMEIAICVASRKVVVEEAPKS' A
#
# COMPACT_ATOMS: atom_id res chain seq x y z
N MET A 1 -1.59 -0.72 2.91
CA MET A 1 -1.27 -0.13 4.22
C MET A 1 -0.33 -1.05 5.00
N GLY A 2 0.31 -0.58 6.07
CA GLY A 2 1.19 -1.42 6.90
C GLY A 2 2.49 -1.84 6.20
N THR A 3 2.95 -1.03 5.25
CA THR A 3 4.20 -1.24 4.50
C THR A 3 5.12 -0.06 4.69
N CYS A 4 6.41 -0.24 4.39
CA CYS A 4 7.39 0.84 4.48
C CYS A 4 7.07 1.99 3.52
N SER A 5 7.51 3.19 3.90
CA SER A 5 7.55 4.38 3.05
C SER A 5 9.00 4.78 2.84
N TYR A 6 9.29 5.47 1.73
CA TYR A 6 10.65 5.85 1.35
C TYR A 6 10.71 7.32 0.97
N ILE A 7 11.83 7.95 1.27
CA ILE A 7 12.19 9.29 0.81
C ILE A 7 13.38 9.12 -0.13
N LEU A 8 13.28 9.70 -1.31
CA LEU A 8 14.31 9.61 -2.35
C LEU A 8 14.81 11.00 -2.73
N ILE A 9 16.02 11.06 -3.28
CA ILE A 9 16.58 12.25 -3.90
C ILE A 9 16.66 12.05 -5.41
N GLY A 10 16.35 13.09 -6.17
CA GLY A 10 16.52 13.09 -7.63
C GLY A 10 17.98 12.87 -8.01
N THR A 11 18.22 12.27 -9.18
CA THR A 11 19.57 11.98 -9.68
C THR A 11 19.71 12.43 -11.12
N GLU A 12 20.95 12.74 -11.52
CA GLU A 12 21.32 13.05 -12.91
C GLU A 12 20.91 11.93 -13.90
N LYS A 13 20.83 10.68 -13.42
CA LYS A 13 20.36 9.57 -14.24
C LYS A 13 18.87 9.71 -14.56
N GLY A 14 18.04 10.12 -13.59
CA GLY A 14 16.62 10.40 -13.79
C GLY A 14 16.37 11.55 -14.77
N MET A 15 17.17 12.61 -14.71
CA MET A 15 17.15 13.69 -15.71
C MET A 15 17.32 13.15 -17.13
N LYS A 16 18.32 12.28 -17.32
CA LYS A 16 18.71 11.77 -18.65
C LYS A 16 17.78 10.69 -19.19
N GLU A 17 17.25 9.84 -18.33
CA GLU A 17 16.54 8.62 -18.75
C GLU A 17 15.02 8.70 -18.60
N THR A 18 14.50 9.52 -17.67
CA THR A 18 13.08 9.50 -17.31
C THR A 18 12.43 10.88 -17.29
N CYS A 19 13.02 11.87 -17.95
CA CYS A 19 12.50 13.24 -18.00
C CYS A 19 12.17 13.79 -16.60
N ASP A 20 13.08 13.60 -15.64
CA ASP A 20 12.92 14.04 -14.26
C ASP A 20 11.72 13.46 -13.51
N SER A 21 11.28 12.27 -13.90
CA SER A 21 10.21 11.54 -13.22
C SER A 21 10.72 10.31 -12.46
N THR A 22 9.96 9.87 -11.46
CA THR A 22 10.23 8.65 -10.68
C THR A 22 8.91 7.95 -10.28
N CYS A 23 9.01 6.76 -9.71
CA CYS A 23 7.84 6.01 -9.25
C CYS A 23 7.14 6.69 -8.07
N HIS A 24 5.83 6.53 -7.99
CA HIS A 24 4.99 7.11 -6.93
C HIS A 24 4.71 6.12 -5.78
N GLY A 25 5.34 4.95 -5.78
CA GLY A 25 5.15 3.89 -4.78
C GLY A 25 4.70 2.55 -5.36
N ALA A 26 4.07 1.73 -4.53
CA ALA A 26 3.86 0.30 -4.78
C ALA A 26 2.92 -0.04 -5.95
N GLY A 27 2.00 0.86 -6.31
CA GLY A 27 0.89 0.52 -7.19
C GLY A 27 -0.04 -0.52 -6.56
N ARG A 28 -1.02 -1.00 -7.33
CA ARG A 28 -2.02 -1.98 -6.88
C ARG A 28 -1.89 -3.26 -7.69
N ALA A 29 -1.82 -4.41 -7.02
CA ALA A 29 -1.69 -5.70 -7.70
C ALA A 29 -3.05 -6.37 -8.01
N LEU A 30 -4.06 -6.16 -7.18
CA LEU A 30 -5.41 -6.71 -7.32
C LEU A 30 -6.45 -5.60 -7.45
N SER A 31 -7.50 -5.81 -8.25
CA SER A 31 -8.60 -4.84 -8.23
C SER A 31 -9.26 -4.80 -6.85
N ARG A 32 -9.84 -3.66 -6.46
CA ARG A 32 -10.61 -3.51 -5.21
C ARG A 32 -11.64 -4.64 -5.02
N ALA A 33 -12.33 -5.02 -6.10
CA ALA A 33 -13.29 -6.10 -6.07
C ALA A 33 -12.67 -7.48 -5.82
N LYS A 34 -11.46 -7.73 -6.33
CA LYS A 34 -10.72 -8.96 -6.07
C LYS A 34 -10.17 -8.99 -4.64
N SER A 35 -9.65 -7.88 -4.14
CA SER A 35 -9.19 -7.77 -2.75
C SER A 35 -10.32 -8.06 -1.75
N ARG A 36 -11.53 -7.55 -2.00
CA ARG A 36 -12.74 -7.84 -1.20
C ARG A 36 -13.17 -9.31 -1.17
N ARG A 37 -12.79 -10.10 -2.17
CA ARG A 37 -13.08 -11.54 -2.21
C ARG A 37 -11.96 -12.39 -1.61
N ASN A 38 -10.74 -11.85 -1.58
CA ASN A 38 -9.53 -12.61 -1.27
C ASN A 38 -9.02 -12.37 0.16
N PHE A 39 -9.38 -11.27 0.80
CA PHE A 39 -8.93 -10.96 2.16
C PHE A 39 -10.11 -10.77 3.10
N ASP A 40 -9.98 -11.30 4.32
CA ASP A 40 -10.89 -10.98 5.40
C ASP A 40 -10.42 -9.73 6.14
N TYR A 41 -11.37 -8.94 6.62
CA TYR A 41 -11.10 -7.72 7.37
C TYR A 41 -10.36 -7.99 8.69
N LYS A 42 -10.73 -9.06 9.40
CA LYS A 42 -10.17 -9.38 10.72
C LYS A 42 -8.71 -9.78 10.59
N ASP A 43 -8.38 -10.63 9.62
CA ASP A 43 -7.00 -11.07 9.36
C ASP A 43 -6.08 -9.88 9.06
N VAL A 44 -6.58 -8.87 8.33
CA VAL A 44 -5.80 -7.67 8.02
C VAL A 44 -5.57 -6.83 9.28
N LEU A 45 -6.57 -6.71 10.16
CA LEU A 45 -6.41 -5.98 11.42
C LEU A 45 -5.45 -6.68 12.39
N GLU A 46 -5.65 -7.99 12.60
CA GLU A 46 -4.82 -8.80 13.50
C GLU A 46 -3.36 -8.73 13.09
N ARG A 47 -3.08 -8.84 11.79
CA ARG A 47 -1.72 -8.68 11.27
C ARG A 47 -1.14 -7.29 11.51
N LEU A 48 -1.94 -6.23 11.43
CA LEU A 48 -1.46 -4.86 11.70
C LEU A 48 -1.19 -4.67 13.19
N GLU A 49 -2.02 -5.26 14.04
CA GLU A 49 -1.84 -5.25 15.50
C GLU A 49 -0.59 -6.04 15.92
N GLU A 50 -0.34 -7.21 15.33
CA GLU A 50 0.91 -7.99 15.51
C GLU A 50 2.16 -7.18 15.12
N MET A 51 2.02 -6.24 14.18
CA MET A 51 3.08 -5.32 13.77
C MET A 51 3.13 -4.04 14.63
N GLU A 52 2.34 -3.98 15.70
CA GLU A 52 2.19 -2.82 16.60
C GLU A 52 1.70 -1.54 15.87
N ILE A 53 0.90 -1.71 14.81
CA ILE A 53 0.35 -0.62 13.99
C ILE A 53 -1.11 -0.38 14.38
N ALA A 54 -1.34 0.71 15.10
CA ALA A 54 -2.70 1.21 15.34
C ALA A 54 -3.27 1.88 14.08
N ILE A 55 -4.53 1.58 13.73
CA ILE A 55 -5.21 2.20 12.59
C ILE A 55 -6.59 2.73 12.98
N CYS A 56 -6.99 3.85 12.35
CA CYS A 56 -8.35 4.37 12.41
C CYS A 56 -8.94 4.37 11.00
N VAL A 57 -10.10 3.74 10.82
CA VAL A 57 -10.65 3.44 9.50
C VAL A 57 -12.13 3.76 9.45
N ALA A 58 -12.57 4.36 8.34
CA ALA A 58 -13.97 4.78 8.17
C ALA A 58 -14.92 3.60 7.91
N SER A 59 -14.42 2.52 7.29
CA SER A 59 -15.24 1.33 7.03
C SER A 59 -14.39 0.07 6.85
N ARG A 60 -15.00 -1.09 7.06
CA ARG A 60 -14.37 -2.39 6.84
C ARG A 60 -13.92 -2.61 5.40
N LYS A 61 -14.67 -2.05 4.45
CA LYS A 61 -14.38 -2.17 3.02
C LYS A 61 -13.02 -1.59 2.65
N VAL A 62 -12.67 -0.43 3.20
CA VAL A 62 -11.40 0.26 2.90
C VAL A 62 -10.21 -0.56 3.39
N VAL A 63 -10.31 -1.19 4.55
CA VAL A 63 -9.22 -2.02 5.10
C VAL A 63 -8.86 -3.18 4.18
N VAL A 64 -9.90 -3.84 3.66
CA VAL A 64 -9.72 -4.97 2.74
C VAL A 64 -9.22 -4.51 1.37
N GLU A 65 -9.69 -3.35 0.89
CA GLU A 65 -9.25 -2.78 -0.38
C GLU A 65 -7.81 -2.27 -0.34
N GLU A 66 -7.31 -1.85 0.82
CA GLU A 66 -5.96 -1.31 1.01
C GLU A 66 -5.02 -2.27 1.75
N ALA A 67 -5.37 -3.56 1.81
CA ALA A 67 -4.53 -4.59 2.41
C ALA A 67 -3.12 -4.59 1.76
N PRO A 68 -2.04 -4.92 2.49
CA PRO A 68 -0.67 -4.87 1.97
C PRO A 68 -0.43 -5.63 0.66
N LYS A 69 -1.20 -6.69 0.39
CA LYS A 69 -1.12 -7.53 -0.82
C LYS A 69 -2.21 -7.22 -1.87
N SER A 70 -2.91 -6.10 -1.71
CA SER A 70 -4.03 -5.68 -2.57
C SER A 70 -3.61 -5.18 -3.94
#